data_AF-A0A0P0ZA18-F1
#
_entry.id   AF-A0A0P0ZA18-F1
#
_cell.length_a   1.000
_cell.length_b   1.000
_cell.length_c   1.000
_cell.angle_alpha   90.00
_cell.angle_beta   90.00
_cell.angle_gamma   90.00
#
_symmetry.space_group_name_H-M   'P 1'
#
loop_
_entity.id
_entity.type
_entity.pdbx_description
1 polymer ?
#
loop_
_entity_poly.entity_id
_entity_poly.type
_entity_poly.pdbx_seq_one_letter_code
_entity_poly.pdbx_strand_id
1 'polypeptide(L)'
;MQLRFQSRSVEGVNATLEPKQDVVSVEPGSVTRLYFFLSNRTSKVVPLRLSYRVEPAEESVFYNQLQGICTTGQTLGPWETSFVSDSILIDPTILKDASGDDEKTLTVHYTLKYAEEFPEFR
;
A
#
# COMPACT_ATOMS: atom_id res chain seq x y z
N MET A 1 7.16 -15.21 6.05
CA MET A 1 7.44 -13.76 5.98
C MET A 1 6.14 -13.01 6.18
N GLN A 2 6.16 -11.91 6.92
CA GLN A 2 4.98 -11.09 7.18
C GLN A 2 5.08 -9.73 6.48
N LEU A 3 3.94 -9.23 6.00
CA LEU A 3 3.76 -7.84 5.62
C LEU A 3 2.86 -7.17 6.64
N ARG A 4 3.31 -6.05 7.21
CA ARG A 4 2.53 -5.17 8.07
C ARG A 4 2.18 -3.90 7.32
N PHE A 5 0.99 -3.36 7.55
CA PHE A 5 0.53 -2.15 6.88
C PHE A 5 0.35 -1.00 7.87
N GLN A 6 0.81 0.18 7.46
CA GLN A 6 0.51 1.43 8.13
C GLN A 6 0.08 2.43 7.08
N SER A 7 -0.97 3.20 7.39
CA SER A 7 -1.53 4.17 6.46
C SER A 7 -1.66 5.51 7.14
N ARG A 8 -1.33 6.58 6.42
CA ARG A 8 -1.57 7.96 6.86
C ARG A 8 -2.08 8.80 5.71
N SER A 9 -2.69 9.93 6.05
CA SER A 9 -3.09 10.95 5.07
C SER A 9 -2.24 12.20 5.29
N VAL A 10 -1.90 12.90 4.21
CA VAL A 10 -1.27 14.23 4.31
C VAL A 10 -2.23 15.20 5.02
N GLU A 11 -1.68 16.22 5.68
CA GLU A 11 -2.47 17.26 6.33
C GLU A 11 -3.51 17.86 5.38
N GLY A 12 -4.76 17.98 5.85
CA GLY A 12 -5.89 18.47 5.04
C GLY A 12 -6.57 17.42 4.15
N VAL A 13 -6.01 16.21 4.01
CA VAL A 13 -6.63 15.09 3.30
C VAL A 13 -7.54 14.31 4.26
N ASN A 14 -8.85 14.53 4.14
CA ASN A 14 -9.86 13.86 4.97
C ASN A 14 -10.36 12.57 4.29
N ALA A 15 -9.44 11.63 4.09
CA ALA A 15 -9.71 10.29 3.58
C ALA A 15 -8.89 9.24 4.37
N THR A 16 -9.33 7.99 4.38
CA THR A 16 -8.62 6.89 5.06
C THR A 16 -8.35 5.74 4.11
N LEU A 17 -7.22 5.04 4.32
CA LEU A 17 -6.93 3.74 3.73
C LEU A 17 -6.71 2.74 4.85
N GLU A 18 -7.57 1.74 4.93
CA GLU A 18 -7.54 0.74 5.99
C GLU A 18 -7.26 -0.62 5.36
N PRO A 19 -6.19 -1.33 5.77
CA PRO A 19 -5.95 -2.68 5.28
C PRO A 19 -7.08 -3.60 5.75
N LYS A 20 -7.48 -4.56 4.90
CA LYS A 20 -8.42 -5.60 5.34
C LYS A 20 -7.84 -6.46 6.46
N GLN A 21 -6.51 -6.58 6.51
CA GLN A 21 -5.74 -7.29 7.53
C GLN A 21 -4.47 -6.50 7.82
N ASP A 22 -4.23 -6.16 9.10
CA ASP A 22 -3.05 -5.37 9.50
C ASP A 22 -1.72 -6.09 9.23
N VAL A 23 -1.75 -7.42 9.26
CA VAL A 23 -0.63 -8.31 8.98
C VAL A 23 -1.08 -9.40 8.02
N VAL A 24 -0.30 -9.63 6.97
CA VAL A 24 -0.53 -10.67 5.97
C VAL A 24 0.71 -11.54 5.85
N SER A 25 0.54 -12.86 6.01
CA SER A 25 1.60 -13.82 5.69
C SER A 25 1.74 -13.94 4.17
N VAL A 26 2.97 -13.84 3.69
CA VAL A 26 3.28 -13.92 2.25
C VAL A 26 4.35 -14.96 1.98
N GLU A 27 4.27 -15.54 0.79
CA GLU A 27 5.26 -16.48 0.26
C GLU A 27 6.12 -15.75 -0.78
N PRO A 28 7.41 -15.49 -0.50
CA PRO A 28 8.32 -14.91 -1.49
C PRO A 28 8.40 -15.76 -2.76
N GLY A 29 8.43 -15.11 -3.93
CA GLY A 29 8.34 -15.76 -5.23
C GLY A 29 6.91 -15.94 -5.78
N SER A 30 5.88 -15.71 -4.96
CA SER A 30 4.48 -15.79 -5.36
C SER A 30 3.81 -14.41 -5.38
N VAL A 31 2.94 -14.18 -6.37
CA VAL A 31 2.14 -12.96 -6.42
C VAL A 31 1.10 -13.00 -5.30
N THR A 32 1.12 -11.97 -4.46
CA THR A 32 0.13 -11.81 -3.38
C THR A 32 -0.78 -10.62 -3.70
N ARG A 33 -2.09 -10.81 -3.49
CA ARG A 33 -3.06 -9.71 -3.56
C ARG A 33 -3.40 -9.20 -2.17
N LEU A 34 -3.19 -7.91 -1.97
CA LEU A 34 -3.49 -7.16 -0.75
C LEU A 34 -4.77 -6.37 -0.95
N TYR A 35 -5.57 -6.24 0.10
CA TYR A 35 -6.90 -5.63 0.02
C TYR A 35 -7.05 -4.51 1.04
N PHE A 36 -7.68 -3.41 0.63
CA PHE A 36 -7.86 -2.22 1.46
C PHE A 36 -9.25 -1.62 1.24
N PHE A 37 -9.71 -0.86 2.24
CA PHE A 37 -10.85 0.02 2.17
C PHE A 37 -10.35 1.46 2.04
N LEU A 38 -10.67 2.11 0.92
CA LEU A 38 -10.38 3.53 0.70
C LEU A 38 -11.66 4.32 0.93
N SER A 39 -11.67 5.22 1.90
CA SER A 39 -12.88 5.95 2.32
C SER A 39 -12.69 7.46 2.20
N ASN A 40 -13.63 8.13 1.53
CA ASN A 40 -13.79 9.57 1.61
C ASN A 40 -14.56 9.92 2.89
N ARG A 41 -14.02 10.84 3.72
CA ARG A 41 -14.66 11.30 4.96
C ARG A 41 -15.21 12.72 4.83
N THR A 42 -15.56 13.14 3.61
CA THR A 42 -16.10 14.47 3.31
C THR A 42 -17.40 14.39 2.53
N SER A 43 -18.11 15.52 2.47
CA SER A 43 -19.33 15.69 1.68
C SER A 43 -19.06 16.10 0.22
N LYS A 44 -17.82 16.04 -0.26
CA LYS A 44 -17.41 16.46 -1.62
C LYS A 44 -16.84 15.26 -2.38
N VAL A 45 -16.85 15.33 -3.70
CA VAL A 45 -16.08 14.40 -4.54
C VAL A 45 -14.60 14.68 -4.33
N VAL A 46 -13.79 13.65 -4.07
CA VAL A 46 -12.35 13.77 -3.82
C VAL A 46 -11.56 12.85 -4.74
N PRO A 47 -10.63 13.39 -5.55
CA PRO A 47 -9.66 12.58 -6.25
C PRO A 47 -8.49 12.28 -5.31
N LEU A 48 -8.20 11.00 -5.10
CA LEU A 48 -7.14 10.52 -4.21
C LEU A 48 -6.11 9.70 -4.97
N ARG A 49 -4.87 9.75 -4.49
CA ARG A 49 -3.80 8.87 -4.94
C ARG A 49 -2.87 8.57 -3.79
N LEU A 50 -2.16 7.45 -3.90
CA LEU A 50 -1.29 6.94 -2.86
C LEU A 50 0.17 6.91 -3.32
N SER A 51 1.04 7.08 -2.35
CA SER A 51 2.45 6.70 -2.42
C SER A 51 2.77 5.74 -1.29
N TYR A 52 3.79 4.91 -1.44
CA TYR A 52 4.21 3.99 -0.38
C TYR A 52 5.73 4.02 -0.21
N ARG A 53 6.18 3.54 0.96
CA ARG A 53 7.57 3.18 1.24
C ARG A 53 7.60 1.88 2.05
N VAL A 54 8.70 1.16 1.98
CA VAL A 54 8.88 -0.12 2.67
C VAL A 54 9.99 0.02 3.72
N GLU A 55 9.76 -0.55 4.90
CA GLU A 55 10.75 -0.66 5.98
C GLU A 55 11.00 -2.14 6.32
N PRO A 56 12.25 -2.55 6.59
CA PRO A 56 13.46 -1.74 6.54
C PRO A 56 13.80 -1.25 5.12
N ALA A 57 14.47 -0.11 4.99
CA ALA A 57 14.69 0.54 3.70
C ALA A 57 15.63 -0.30 2.80
N GLU A 58 16.60 -0.96 3.40
CA GLU A 58 17.53 -1.90 2.77
C GLU A 58 16.83 -3.12 2.15
N GLU A 59 15.67 -3.53 2.68
CA GLU A 59 14.88 -4.64 2.14
C GLU A 59 13.84 -4.20 1.11
N SER A 60 13.66 -2.88 0.89
CA SER A 60 12.69 -2.35 -0.07
C SER A 60 12.95 -2.79 -1.51
N VAL A 61 14.20 -3.11 -1.85
CA VAL A 61 14.60 -3.61 -3.18
C VAL A 61 13.94 -4.94 -3.55
N PHE A 62 13.55 -5.74 -2.57
CA PHE A 62 12.89 -7.03 -2.80
C PHE A 62 11.37 -6.89 -2.98
N TYR A 63 10.80 -5.72 -2.69
CA TYR A 63 9.36 -5.47 -2.79
C TYR A 63 9.01 -4.93 -4.17
N ASN A 64 8.27 -5.72 -4.96
CA ASN A 64 7.81 -5.31 -6.28
C ASN A 64 6.29 -5.10 -6.27
N GLN A 65 5.84 -3.85 -6.40
CA GLN A 65 4.42 -3.57 -6.68
C GLN A 65 4.16 -3.75 -8.18
N LEU A 66 3.37 -4.76 -8.54
CA LEU A 66 3.07 -5.08 -9.94
C LEU A 66 1.94 -4.22 -10.49
N GLN A 67 0.87 -4.07 -9.71
CA GLN A 67 -0.29 -3.27 -10.05
C GLN A 67 -0.90 -2.73 -8.75
N GLY A 68 -1.25 -1.46 -8.71
CA GLY A 68 -1.82 -0.91 -7.49
C GLY A 68 -2.55 0.42 -7.63
N ILE A 69 -3.16 0.78 -6.51
CA ILE A 69 -3.95 2.00 -6.35
C ILE A 69 -3.05 3.24 -6.49
N CYS A 70 -1.76 3.11 -6.17
CA CYS A 70 -0.76 4.15 -6.39
C CYS A 70 -0.68 4.58 -7.87
N THR A 71 -0.81 3.62 -8.80
CA THR A 71 -0.69 3.87 -10.25
C THR A 71 -1.96 4.50 -10.81
N THR A 72 -3.13 3.98 -10.41
CA THR A 72 -4.45 4.40 -10.89
C THR A 72 -5.18 5.13 -9.77
N GLY A 73 -5.07 6.46 -9.75
CA GLY A 73 -5.77 7.30 -8.77
C GLY A 73 -7.27 6.96 -8.71
N GLN A 74 -7.89 7.22 -7.56
CA GLN A 74 -9.29 6.88 -7.28
C GLN A 74 -10.06 8.16 -7.00
N THR A 75 -11.17 8.37 -7.69
CA THR A 75 -12.11 9.44 -7.36
C THR A 75 -13.27 8.87 -6.59
N LEU A 76 -13.48 9.35 -5.37
CA LEU A 76 -14.57 8.93 -4.50
C LEU A 76 -15.60 10.03 -4.35
N GLY A 77 -16.86 9.67 -4.46
CA GLY A 77 -18.00 10.53 -4.12
C GLY A 77 -18.08 10.83 -2.62
N PRO A 78 -19.01 11.73 -2.23
CA PRO A 78 -19.26 12.07 -0.83
C PRO A 78 -19.48 10.83 0.03
N TRP A 79 -18.72 10.70 1.12
CA TRP A 79 -18.81 9.59 2.08
C TRP A 79 -18.63 8.18 1.49
N GLU A 80 -18.16 8.08 0.26
CA GLU A 80 -18.01 6.79 -0.42
C GLU A 80 -16.84 5.99 0.17
N THR A 81 -17.03 4.68 0.25
CA THR A 81 -15.96 3.72 0.56
C THR A 81 -15.82 2.75 -0.62
N SER A 82 -14.62 2.67 -1.18
CA SER A 82 -14.28 1.74 -2.25
C SER A 82 -13.41 0.60 -1.72
N PHE A 83 -13.66 -0.61 -2.21
CA PHE A 83 -12.84 -1.78 -1.92
C PHE A 83 -11.81 -1.97 -3.03
N VAL A 84 -10.54 -1.83 -2.67
CA VAL A 84 -9.43 -1.71 -3.61
C VAL A 84 -8.34 -2.73 -3.29
N SER A 85 -7.44 -2.99 -4.25
CA SER A 85 -6.40 -4.00 -4.08
C SER A 85 -5.08 -3.62 -4.73
N ASP A 86 -3.99 -4.09 -4.12
CA ASP A 86 -2.64 -4.07 -4.69
C ASP A 86 -2.20 -5.52 -5.00
N SER A 87 -1.45 -5.72 -6.08
CA SER A 87 -0.79 -6.98 -6.40
C SER A 87 0.72 -6.80 -6.30
N ILE A 88 1.37 -7.63 -5.49
CA ILE A 88 2.78 -7.51 -5.14
C ILE A 88 3.52 -8.83 -5.34
N LEU A 89 4.83 -8.76 -5.52
CA LEU A 89 5.74 -9.89 -5.54
C LEU A 89 6.94 -9.56 -4.66
N ILE A 90 7.23 -10.42 -3.68
CA ILE A 90 8.48 -10.34 -2.93
C ILE A 90 9.51 -11.24 -3.61
N ASP A 91 10.69 -10.70 -3.90
CA ASP A 91 11.79 -11.50 -4.45
C ASP A 91 12.25 -12.54 -3.41
N PRO A 92 12.29 -13.85 -3.77
CA PRO A 92 12.65 -14.91 -2.83
C PRO A 92 14.08 -14.82 -2.30
N THR A 93 14.96 -14.05 -2.95
CA THR A 93 16.34 -13.82 -2.49
C THR A 93 16.42 -13.07 -1.17
N ILE A 94 15.34 -12.41 -0.71
CA ILE A 94 15.24 -11.82 0.64
C ILE A 94 15.50 -12.83 1.77
N LEU A 95 15.32 -14.13 1.50
CA LEU A 95 15.50 -15.20 2.46
C LEU A 95 16.95 -15.73 2.54
N LYS A 96 17.86 -15.29 1.67
CA LYS A 96 19.21 -15.88 1.57
C LYS A 96 20.04 -15.78 2.85
N ASP A 97 19.83 -14.73 3.64
CA ASP A 97 20.55 -14.50 4.91
C ASP A 97 19.70 -14.82 6.15
N ALA A 98 18.48 -15.34 5.97
CA ALA A 98 17.64 -15.75 7.09
C ALA A 98 18.14 -17.07 7.66
N SER A 99 18.45 -17.11 8.96
CA SER A 99 18.62 -18.39 9.65
C SER A 99 17.25 -19.07 9.76
N GLY A 100 17.21 -20.40 9.87
CA GLY A 100 16.00 -21.22 9.65
C GLY A 100 14.75 -20.87 10.48
N ASP A 101 14.87 -20.02 11.50
CA ASP A 101 13.78 -19.56 12.38
C ASP A 101 13.51 -18.03 12.32
N ASP A 102 14.21 -17.26 11.48
CA ASP A 102 14.04 -15.80 11.44
C ASP A 102 12.76 -15.39 10.70
N GLU A 103 11.74 -14.98 11.45
CA GLU A 103 10.55 -14.36 10.88
C GLU A 103 10.85 -12.95 10.37
N LYS A 104 11.05 -12.82 9.05
CA LYS A 104 11.16 -11.51 8.39
C LYS A 104 9.80 -10.80 8.31
N THR A 105 9.80 -9.53 8.68
CA THR A 105 8.64 -8.63 8.58
C THR A 105 9.01 -7.37 7.82
N LEU A 106 8.29 -7.05 6.75
CA LEU A 106 8.32 -5.73 6.13
C LEU A 106 7.12 -4.91 6.58
N THR A 107 7.33 -3.62 6.84
CA THR A 107 6.24 -2.67 7.05
C THR A 107 6.08 -1.79 5.82
N VAL A 108 4.91 -1.83 5.20
CA VAL A 108 4.54 -0.98 4.07
C VAL A 108 3.76 0.22 4.60
N HIS A 109 4.35 1.40 4.42
CA HIS A 109 3.80 2.67 4.85
C HIS A 109 3.14 3.37 3.67
N TYR A 110 1.81 3.40 3.64
CA TYR A 110 1.03 4.15 2.66
C TYR A 110 0.81 5.59 3.11
N THR A 111 0.89 6.52 2.17
CA THR A 111 0.53 7.93 2.35
C THR A 111 -0.48 8.35 1.30
N LEU A 112 -1.65 8.83 1.73
CA LEU A 112 -2.72 9.34 0.91
C LEU A 112 -2.53 10.84 0.64
N LYS A 113 -2.77 11.24 -0.61
CA LYS A 113 -2.80 12.65 -1.04
C LYS A 113 -3.95 12.88 -2.01
N TYR A 114 -4.31 14.14 -2.23
CA TYR A 114 -5.17 14.47 -3.36
C TYR A 114 -4.45 14.17 -4.68
N ALA A 115 -5.18 13.64 -5.67
CA ALA A 115 -4.57 13.26 -6.94
C ALA A 115 -4.01 14.47 -7.72
N GLU A 116 -4.59 15.66 -7.51
CA GLU A 116 -4.14 16.93 -8.09
C GLU A 116 -2.71 17.32 -7.66
N GLU A 117 -2.26 16.82 -6.51
CA GLU A 117 -0.90 17.03 -6.00
C GLU A 117 0.14 16.08 -6.62
N PHE A 118 -0.30 15.16 -7.49
CA PHE A 118 0.61 14.34 -8.28
C PHE A 118 0.78 14.99 -9.65
N PRO A 119 2.01 15.40 -10.05
CA PRO A 119 2.24 15.85 -11.40
C PRO A 119 1.79 14.75 -12.37
N GLU A 120 0.97 15.11 -13.36
CA GLU A 120 0.76 14.24 -14.51
C GLU A 120 2.15 13.95 -15.09
N PHE A 121 2.54 12.68 -15.15
CA PHE A 121 3.69 12.30 -15.96
C PHE A 121 3.33 12.62 -17.41
N ARG A 122 3.76 13.80 -17.87
CA ARG A 122 3.84 14.16 -19.29
C ARG A 122 5.04 13.49 -19.93
#